data_AF-A0A2U3LNH5-F1
#
_entry.id   AF-A0A2U3LNH5-F1
#
_cell.length_a   1.000
_cell.length_b   1.000
_cell.length_c   1.000
_cell.angle_alpha   90.00
_cell.angle_beta   90.00
_cell.angle_gamma   90.00
#
_symmetry.space_group_name_H-M   'P 1'
#
loop_
_entity.id
_entity.type
_entity.pdbx_description
1 polymer ?
#
loop_
_entity_poly.entity_id
_entity_poly.type
_entity_poly.pdbx_seq_one_letter_code
_entity_poly.pdbx_strand_id
1 'polypeptide(L)' 'MATQNNLHIPDDLLIAVNEAASAEGKTTDEVAADALRRYLAHRKLEELGEYGREQSRRLGYTEPDVPRLIAESRRENRGR' A
#
# COMPACT_ATOMS: atom_id res chain seq x y z
N MET A 1 -19.79 -9.38 -8.64
CA MET A 1 -20.79 -9.53 -7.56
C MET A 1 -20.14 -9.07 -6.27
N ALA A 2 -20.64 -8.01 -5.64
CA ALA A 2 -20.22 -7.65 -4.29
C ALA A 2 -20.87 -8.65 -3.33
N THR A 3 -20.08 -9.34 -2.51
CA THR A 3 -20.59 -10.15 -1.42
C THR A 3 -21.20 -9.22 -0.36
N GLN A 4 -22.34 -9.58 0.22
CA GLN A 4 -22.89 -8.84 1.36
C GLN A 4 -21.95 -9.03 2.55
N ASN A 5 -21.06 -8.05 2.76
CA ASN A 5 -20.12 -8.03 3.87
C ASN A 5 -20.66 -7.07 4.93
N ASN A 6 -20.88 -7.56 6.15
CA ASN A 6 -21.34 -6.72 7.25
C ASN A 6 -20.13 -6.28 8.09
N LEU A 7 -19.73 -5.01 7.97
CA LEU A 7 -18.71 -4.38 8.80
C LEU A 7 -19.36 -3.33 9.68
N HIS A 8 -19.00 -3.31 10.97
CA HIS A 8 -19.43 -2.24 11.85
C HIS A 8 -18.51 -1.04 11.65
N ILE A 9 -19.11 0.10 11.33
CA ILE A 9 -18.42 1.38 11.14
C ILE A 9 -19.04 2.36 12.13
N PRO A 10 -18.24 3.14 12.87
CA PRO A 10 -18.72 4.23 13.70
C PRO A 10 -19.62 5.21 12.93
N ASP A 11 -20.67 5.72 13.59
CA ASP A 11 -21.69 6.57 12.96
C ASP A 11 -21.10 7.86 12.37
N ASP A 12 -20.12 8.46 13.04
CA ASP A 12 -19.41 9.66 12.58
C ASP A 12 -18.68 9.42 11.26
N LEU A 13 -18.00 8.28 11.14
CA LEU A 13 -17.34 7.88 9.89
C LEU A 13 -18.36 7.57 8.79
N LEU A 14 -19.47 6.93 9.12
CA LEU A 14 -20.54 6.67 8.14
C LEU A 14 -21.12 7.98 7.58
N ILE A 15 -21.35 8.97 8.45
CA ILE A 15 -21.81 10.32 8.05
C ILE A 15 -20.79 10.95 7.09
N ALA A 16 -19.51 10.96 7.46
CA ALA A 16 -18.45 11.55 6.65
C ALA A 16 -18.31 10.88 5.26
N VAL A 17 -18.42 9.54 5.20
CA VAL A 17 -18.37 8.80 3.92
C VAL A 17 -19.59 9.12 3.06
N ASN A 18 -20.79 9.26 3.65
CA ASN A 18 -22.00 9.63 2.91
C ASN A 18 -21.92 11.05 2.34
N GLU A 19 -21.37 12.01 3.09
CA GLU A 19 -21.15 13.38 2.61
C GLU A 19 -20.14 13.41 1.45
N ALA A 20 -19.02 12.70 1.58
CA ALA A 20 -18.01 12.59 0.53
C ALA A 20 -18.57 11.93 -0.73
N ALA A 21 -19.32 10.83 -0.57
CA ALA A 21 -19.97 10.13 -1.68
C ALA A 21 -20.94 11.06 -2.43
N SER A 22 -21.76 11.83 -1.68
CA SER A 22 -22.70 12.78 -2.25
C SER A 22 -22.01 13.91 -3.03
N ALA A 23 -20.92 14.46 -2.49
CA ALA A 23 -20.13 15.51 -3.14
C ALA A 23 -19.42 15.03 -4.42
N GLU A 24 -19.02 13.76 -4.45
CA GLU A 24 -18.30 13.16 -5.58
C GLU A 24 -19.21 12.47 -6.60
N GLY A 25 -20.53 12.44 -6.37
CA GLY A 25 -21.48 11.70 -7.22
C GLY A 25 -21.24 10.19 -7.22
N LYS A 26 -20.74 9.66 -6.11
CA LYS A 26 -20.42 8.23 -5.90
C LYS A 26 -21.37 7.61 -4.89
N THR A 27 -21.38 6.30 -4.82
CA THR A 27 -22.00 5.55 -3.72
C THR A 27 -21.09 5.48 -2.50
N THR A 28 -21.67 5.33 -1.32
CA THR A 28 -20.95 5.09 -0.05
C THR A 28 -20.02 3.87 -0.18
N ASP A 29 -20.48 2.81 -0.86
CA ASP A 29 -19.70 1.59 -1.10
C ASP A 29 -18.48 1.85 -1.97
N GLU A 30 -18.57 2.69 -3.00
CA GLU A 30 -17.43 3.03 -3.86
C GLU A 30 -16.36 3.81 -3.10
N VAL A 31 -16.77 4.79 -2.27
CA VAL A 31 -15.85 5.56 -1.42
C VAL A 31 -15.19 4.65 -0.39
N ALA A 32 -15.98 3.80 0.28
CA ALA A 32 -15.46 2.83 1.24
C ALA A 32 -14.48 1.84 0.59
N ALA A 33 -14.81 1.32 -0.59
CA ALA A 33 -13.94 0.41 -1.34
C ALA A 33 -12.62 1.08 -1.75
N ASP A 34 -12.65 2.33 -2.20
CA ASP A 34 -11.44 3.07 -2.54
C ASP A 34 -10.57 3.33 -1.30
N ALA A 35 -11.18 3.76 -0.19
CA ALA A 35 -10.47 3.94 1.08
C ALA A 35 -9.77 2.65 1.55
N LEU A 36 -10.48 1.50 1.51
CA LEU A 36 -9.92 0.20 1.85
C LEU A 36 -8.76 -0.20 0.93
N ARG A 37 -8.90 0.00 -0.39
CA ARG A 37 -7.81 -0.27 -1.34
C ARG A 37 -6.57 0.56 -1.04
N ARG A 38 -6.75 1.86 -0.78
CA ARG A 38 -5.65 2.76 -0.43
C ARG A 38 -4.97 2.34 0.86
N TYR A 39 -5.72 1.99 1.90
CA TYR A 39 -5.18 1.50 3.17
C TYR A 39 -4.33 0.23 2.96
N LEU A 40 -4.88 -0.77 2.25
CA LEU A 40 -4.15 -2.02 1.99
C LEU A 40 -2.89 -1.80 1.14
N ALA A 41 -2.94 -0.89 0.17
CA ALA A 41 -1.77 -0.52 -0.61
C ALA A 41 -0.68 0.15 0.25
N HIS A 42 -1.04 1.07 1.14
CA HIS A 42 -0.11 1.73 2.05
C HIS A 42 0.53 0.72 3.01
N ARG A 43 -0.27 -0.14 3.63
CA ARG A 43 0.22 -1.21 4.50
C ARG A 43 1.24 -2.11 3.79
N LYS A 44 0.98 -2.47 2.54
CA LYS A 44 1.92 -3.28 1.75
C LYS A 44 3.25 -2.57 1.49
N LEU A 45 3.22 -1.25 1.27
CA LEU A 45 4.45 -0.45 1.11
C LEU A 45 5.23 -0.34 2.43
N GLU A 46 4.53 -0.22 3.57
CA GLU A 46 5.14 -0.22 4.89
C GLU A 46 5.85 -1.55 5.17
N GLU A 47 5.17 -2.68 4.93
CA GLU A 47 5.73 -4.03 5.05
C GLU A 47 6.98 -4.21 4.16
N LEU A 48 6.93 -3.73 2.91
CA LEU A 48 8.08 -3.77 2.01
C LEU A 48 9.25 -2.91 2.53
N GLY A 49 8.95 -1.74 3.08
CA GLY A 49 9.95 -0.86 3.69
C GLY A 49 10.58 -1.46 4.95
N GLU A 50 9.79 -2.11 5.81
CA GLU A 50 10.27 -2.82 6.99
C GLU A 50 11.22 -3.95 6.61
N TYR A 51 10.78 -4.82 5.70
CA TYR A 51 11.61 -5.89 5.16
C TYR A 51 12.91 -5.35 4.57
N GLY A 52 12.84 -4.31 3.73
CA GLY A 52 14.02 -3.69 3.12
C GLY A 52 15.00 -3.15 4.17
N ARG A 53 14.51 -2.45 5.20
CA ARG A 53 15.36 -1.95 6.31
C ARG A 53 16.02 -3.08 7.09
N GLU A 54 15.28 -4.15 7.37
CA GLU A 54 15.83 -5.33 8.06
C GLU A 54 16.93 -5.99 7.23
N GLN A 55 16.69 -6.20 5.93
CA GLN A 55 17.68 -6.79 5.03
C GLN A 55 18.94 -5.93 4.88
N SER A 56 18.80 -4.61 4.69
CA SER A 56 19.95 -3.71 4.60
C SER A 56 20.79 -3.74 5.87
N ARG A 57 20.15 -3.74 7.06
CA ARG A 57 20.86 -3.89 8.34
C ARG A 57 21.59 -5.23 8.44
N ARG A 58 20.92 -6.32 8.08
CA ARG A 58 21.46 -7.68 8.13
C ARG A 58 22.67 -7.86 7.21
N LEU A 59 22.65 -7.22 6.04
CA LEU A 59 23.70 -7.31 5.02
C LEU A 59 24.75 -6.18 5.13
N GLY A 60 24.56 -5.22 6.04
CA GLY A 60 25.46 -4.09 6.23
C GLY A 60 25.45 -3.07 5.09
N TYR A 61 24.36 -3.00 4.32
CA TYR A 61 24.23 -2.07 3.20
C TYR A 61 23.76 -0.69 3.63
N THR A 62 24.27 0.31 2.94
CA THR A 62 23.95 1.73 3.13
C THR A 62 23.46 2.35 1.82
N GLU A 63 22.89 3.56 1.88
CA GLU A 63 22.39 4.26 0.70
C GLU A 63 23.47 4.43 -0.41
N PRO A 64 24.73 4.77 -0.09
CA PRO A 64 25.81 4.80 -1.10
C PRO A 64 26.10 3.47 -1.80
N ASP A 65 25.69 2.33 -1.25
CA ASP A 65 25.87 1.02 -1.90
C ASP A 65 24.88 0.78 -3.04
N VAL A 66 23.76 1.50 -3.07
CA VAL A 66 22.65 1.26 -4.02
C VAL A 66 23.10 1.26 -5.48
N PRO A 67 23.89 2.24 -5.98
CA PRO A 67 24.36 2.22 -7.36
C PRO A 67 25.19 0.97 -7.71
N ARG A 68 26.04 0.52 -6.77
CA ARG A 68 26.87 -0.68 -6.94
C ARG A 68 26.00 -1.95 -6.99
N LEU A 69 25.06 -2.09 -6.07
CA LEU A 69 24.13 -3.24 -6.01
C LEU A 69 23.27 -3.34 -7.27
N ILE A 70 22.80 -2.21 -7.81
CA ILE A 70 22.06 -2.17 -9.08
C ILE A 70 22.94 -2.65 -10.25
N ALA A 71 24.20 -2.20 -10.30
CA ALA A 71 25.12 -2.63 -11.35
C ALA A 71 25.43 -4.14 -11.28
N GLU A 72 25.59 -4.68 -10.07
CA GLU A 72 25.78 -6.11 -9.82
C GLU A 72 24.57 -6.93 -10.29
N SER A 73 23.37 -6.58 -9.83
CA SER A 73 22.12 -7.26 -10.23
C SER A 73 21.88 -7.22 -11.74
N ARG A 74 22.14 -6.08 -12.39
CA ARG A 74 22.03 -5.95 -13.85
C ARG A 74 23.04 -6.82 -14.60
N ARG A 75 24.26 -6.98 -14.09
CA ARG A 75 25.26 -7.88 -14.69
C ARG A 75 24.83 -9.34 -14.57
N GLU A 76 24.35 -9.74 -13.39
CA GLU A 76 23.86 -11.10 -13.14
C GLU A 76 22.67 -11.48 -14.04
N ASN A 77 21.73 -10.56 -14.24
CA ASN A 77 20.54 -10.81 -15.05
C ASN A 77 20.78 -10.72 -16.57
N ARG A 78 21.94 -10.24 -17.03
CA ARG A 78 22.30 -10.26 -18.48
C ARG A 78 22.78 -11.62 -18.96
N GLY A 79 23.20 -12.50 -18.05
CA GLY A 79 23.66 -13.86 -18.36
C GLY A 79 22.59 -14.93 -18.20
N ARG A 80 21.34 -14.54 -17.90
CA ARG A 80 20.16 -15.41 -17.80
C ARG A 80 19.24 -15.14 -18.98
#